data_AF-F0S9U0-F1
#
_entry.id   AF-F0S9U0-F1
#
_cell.length_a   1.000
_cell.length_b   1.000
_cell.length_c   1.000
_cell.angle_alpha   90.00
_cell.angle_beta   90.00
_cell.angle_gamma   90.00
#
_symmetry.space_group_name_H-M   'P 1'
#
loop_
_entity.id
_entity.type
_entity.pdbx_description
1 polymer ?
#
loop_
_entity_poly.entity_id
_entity_poly.type
_entity_poly.pdbx_seq_one_letter_code
_entity_poly.pdbx_strand_id
1 'polypeptide(L)'
;MEKFLKEYKALLIVAILTLGILVFVYYKGKKSGAVNIPDAPYIHGSEGIPTGFNPNVLADILHSAMSGLFTLSGNKDKAWRQLLELSTDDMVIAVYNAFNSKYGKEGKGSLTQWINDEYYYDFTSGIKTKVLTRLRNLRLT
;
A
#
# COMPACT_ATOMS: atom_id res chain seq x y z
N MET A 1 14.64 -34.41 -29.86
CA MET A 1 14.93 -33.63 -28.63
C MET A 1 15.16 -32.15 -28.94
N GLU A 2 15.96 -31.79 -29.96
CA GLU A 2 16.20 -30.39 -30.36
C GLU A 2 14.95 -29.63 -30.84
N LYS A 3 14.04 -30.29 -31.55
CA LYS A 3 12.79 -29.68 -32.03
C LYS A 3 11.85 -29.28 -30.88
N PHE A 4 11.76 -30.15 -29.88
CA PHE A 4 11.02 -29.90 -28.63
C PHE A 4 11.62 -28.70 -27.87
N LEU A 5 12.94 -28.66 -27.67
CA LEU A 5 13.60 -27.52 -27.02
C LEU A 5 13.42 -26.19 -27.78
N LYS A 6 13.34 -26.20 -29.11
CA LYS A 6 13.07 -24.98 -29.92
C LYS A 6 11.64 -24.48 -29.78
N GLU A 7 10.65 -25.37 -29.82
CA GLU A 7 9.22 -25.02 -29.68
C GLU A 7 8.91 -24.50 -28.27
N TYR A 8 9.44 -25.14 -27.23
CA TYR A 8 9.27 -24.68 -25.85
C TYR A 8 10.08 -23.41 -25.55
N LYS A 9 11.26 -23.20 -26.15
CA LYS A 9 11.99 -21.93 -26.03
C LYS A 9 11.17 -20.75 -26.53
N ALA A 10 10.49 -20.89 -27.67
CA ALA A 10 9.63 -19.84 -28.21
C ALA A 10 8.46 -19.53 -27.26
N LEU A 11 7.79 -20.57 -26.74
CA LEU A 11 6.73 -20.42 -25.74
C LEU A 11 7.22 -19.75 -24.44
N LEU A 12 8.41 -20.13 -23.96
CA LEU A 12 9.00 -19.60 -22.73
C LEU A 12 9.42 -18.12 -22.90
N ILE A 13 9.96 -17.75 -24.06
CA ILE A 13 10.25 -16.35 -24.41
C ILE A 13 8.96 -15.52 -24.47
N VAL A 14 7.91 -16.03 -25.11
CA VAL A 14 6.60 -15.36 -25.16
C VAL A 14 6.02 -15.19 -23.75
N ALA A 15 6.11 -16.22 -22.89
CA ALA A 15 5.66 -16.13 -21.51
C ALA A 15 6.42 -15.06 -20.70
N ILE A 16 7.76 -14.99 -20.83
CA ILE A 16 8.58 -13.98 -20.17
C ILE A 16 8.26 -12.57 -20.67
N LEU A 17 8.11 -12.39 -21.99
CA LEU A 17 7.74 -11.10 -22.57
C LEU A 17 6.37 -10.64 -22.11
N THR A 18 5.40 -11.56 -22.04
CA THR A 18 4.05 -11.27 -21.55
C THR A 18 4.08 -10.85 -20.08
N LEU A 19 4.83 -11.59 -19.25
CA LEU A 19 5.03 -11.24 -17.84
C LEU A 19 5.72 -9.88 -17.69
N GLY A 20 6.75 -9.60 -18.50
CA GLY A 20 7.46 -8.33 -18.50
C GLY A 20 6.58 -7.15 -18.90
N ILE A 21 5.70 -7.32 -19.89
CA ILE A 21 4.71 -6.31 -20.28
C ILE A 21 3.71 -6.06 -19.15
N LEU A 22 3.22 -7.12 -18.48
CA LEU A 22 2.31 -6.97 -17.34
C LEU A 22 2.96 -6.19 -16.19
N VAL A 23 4.21 -6.52 -15.86
CA VAL A 23 5.01 -5.79 -14.85
C VAL A 23 5.19 -4.33 -15.27
N PHE A 24 5.53 -4.07 -16.54
CA PHE A 24 5.72 -2.72 -17.05
C PHE A 24 4.44 -1.88 -16.99
N VAL A 25 3.30 -2.43 -17.41
CA VAL A 25 2.00 -1.76 -17.36
C VAL A 25 1.59 -1.46 -15.92
N TYR A 26 1.81 -2.39 -14.99
CA TYR A 26 1.58 -2.19 -13.56
C TYR A 26 2.34 -0.96 -13.02
N TYR A 27 3.64 -0.87 -13.29
CA TYR A 27 4.45 0.27 -12.83
C TYR A 27 4.13 1.59 -13.54
N LYS A 28 3.77 1.55 -14.83
CA LYS A 28 3.42 2.76 -15.60
C LYS A 28 2.06 3.32 -15.18
N GLY A 29 1.08 2.44 -14.91
CA GLY A 29 -0.26 2.85 -14.46
C GLY A 29 -0.26 3.55 -13.10
N LYS A 30 0.73 3.25 -12.24
CA LYS A 30 0.88 3.85 -10.91
C LYS A 30 1.24 5.35 -10.94
N LYS A 31 1.97 5.81 -11.98
CA LYS A 31 2.57 7.16 -12.03
C LYS A 31 1.66 8.29 -12.54
N SER A 32 0.46 8.00 -13.03
CA SER A 32 -0.37 8.99 -13.75
C SER A 32 -1.42 9.71 -12.91
N GLY A 33 -1.44 9.53 -11.58
CA GLY A 33 -2.43 10.17 -10.70
C GLY A 33 -1.81 11.20 -9.76
N ALA A 34 -1.45 12.39 -10.25
CA ALA A 34 -1.08 13.49 -9.36
C ALA A 34 -2.34 14.02 -8.66
N VAL A 35 -2.72 13.39 -7.55
CA VAL A 35 -3.80 13.87 -6.69
C VAL A 35 -3.17 14.73 -5.60
N ASN A 36 -3.57 16.00 -5.52
CA ASN A 36 -3.23 16.84 -4.38
C ASN A 36 -4.16 16.44 -3.22
N ILE A 37 -3.62 15.69 -2.26
CA ILE A 37 -4.38 15.19 -1.11
C ILE A 37 -4.16 16.20 0.00
N PRO A 38 -5.17 16.98 0.40
CA PRO A 38 -5.03 17.88 1.53
C PRO A 38 -4.73 17.07 2.79
N ASP A 39 -3.83 17.58 3.62
CA ASP A 39 -3.53 16.96 4.92
C ASP A 39 -4.82 16.88 5.74
N ALA A 40 -5.05 15.72 6.35
CA ALA A 40 -6.16 15.58 7.28
C ALA A 40 -5.88 16.46 8.50
N PRO A 41 -6.82 17.32 8.90
CA PRO A 41 -6.62 18.18 10.07
C PRO A 41 -6.43 17.29 11.29
N TYR A 42 -5.35 17.54 12.03
CA TYR A 42 -5.18 16.97 13.37
C TYR A 42 -6.41 17.35 14.20
N ILE A 43 -6.98 16.39 14.91
CA ILE A 43 -8.10 16.66 15.80
C ILE A 43 -7.49 17.27 17.08
N HIS A 44 -7.11 18.55 16.98
CA HIS A 44 -6.79 19.50 18.05
C HIS A 44 -6.16 18.93 19.35
N GLY A 45 -4.86 19.17 19.55
CA GLY A 45 -4.28 19.43 20.88
C GLY A 45 -4.23 18.29 21.90
N SER A 46 -4.36 17.02 21.50
CA SER A 46 -4.32 15.92 22.47
C SER A 46 -2.90 15.42 22.73
N GLU A 47 -2.63 15.01 23.98
CA GLU A 47 -1.40 14.40 24.51
C GLU A 47 -1.03 13.05 23.84
N GLY A 48 -1.60 12.75 22.67
CA GLY A 48 -1.71 11.42 22.10
C GLY A 48 -0.57 10.96 21.20
N ILE A 49 0.38 11.83 20.83
CA ILE A 49 1.59 11.43 20.09
C ILE A 49 2.78 11.45 21.07
N PRO A 50 3.30 10.26 21.47
CA PRO A 50 4.45 10.20 22.36
C PRO A 50 5.67 10.92 21.80
N THR A 51 6.45 11.57 22.66
CA THR A 51 7.74 12.17 22.29
C THR A 51 8.64 11.11 21.65
N GLY A 52 9.10 11.37 20.42
CA GLY A 52 9.93 10.45 19.65
C GLY A 52 9.17 9.49 18.73
N PHE A 53 7.83 9.54 18.69
CA PHE A 53 7.08 8.85 17.65
C PHE A 53 7.39 9.44 16.27
N ASN A 54 7.83 8.59 15.34
CA ASN A 54 8.11 8.99 13.97
C ASN A 54 7.12 8.33 13.00
N PRO A 55 6.12 9.07 12.49
CA PRO A 55 5.12 8.51 11.58
C PRO A 55 5.72 8.06 10.24
N ASN A 56 6.87 8.60 9.86
CA ASN A 56 7.55 8.25 8.60
C ASN A 56 7.98 6.78 8.57
N VAL A 57 8.35 6.21 9.72
CA VAL A 57 8.81 4.80 9.76
C VAL A 57 7.68 3.86 9.34
N LEU A 58 6.49 4.05 9.90
CA LEU A 58 5.35 3.22 9.54
C LEU A 58 4.82 3.55 8.13
N ALA A 59 4.89 4.81 7.70
CA ALA A 59 4.57 5.18 6.31
C ALA A 59 5.46 4.42 5.30
N ASP A 60 6.76 4.34 5.55
CA ASP A 60 7.72 3.65 4.66
C ASP A 60 7.48 2.12 4.66
N ILE A 61 7.12 1.54 5.82
CA ILE A 61 6.74 0.12 5.95
C ILE A 61 5.47 -0.18 5.14
N LEU A 62 4.43 0.66 5.29
CA LEU A 62 3.17 0.53 4.57
C LEU A 62 3.41 0.63 3.06
N HIS A 63 4.22 1.60 2.62
CA HIS A 63 4.56 1.77 1.22
C HIS A 63 5.30 0.54 0.67
N SER A 64 6.29 0.03 1.40
CA SER A 64 7.05 -1.16 1.01
C SER A 64 6.16 -2.40 0.89
N ALA A 65 5.19 -2.56 1.79
CA ALA A 65 4.26 -3.68 1.77
C ALA A 65 3.32 -3.66 0.54
N MET A 66 2.92 -2.46 0.09
CA MET A 66 1.96 -2.27 -1.01
C MET A 66 2.62 -2.07 -2.38
N SER A 67 3.87 -1.58 -2.42
CA SER A 67 4.60 -1.37 -3.68
C SER A 67 5.21 -2.64 -4.28
N GLY A 68 5.35 -3.71 -3.49
CA GLY A 68 5.92 -4.99 -3.95
C GLY A 68 4.91 -5.87 -4.68
N LEU A 69 5.20 -6.15 -5.96
CA LEU A 69 4.43 -7.07 -6.82
C LEU A 69 4.29 -8.48 -6.25
N PHE A 70 5.28 -8.94 -5.47
CA PHE A 70 5.32 -10.28 -4.87
C PHE A 70 5.24 -10.25 -3.34
N THR A 71 4.82 -9.12 -2.75
CA THR A 71 4.66 -9.06 -1.30
C THR A 71 3.51 -9.99 -0.87
N LEU A 72 3.85 -10.99 -0.06
CA LEU A 72 2.89 -11.94 0.48
C LEU A 72 1.81 -11.23 1.31
N SER A 73 0.58 -11.76 1.27
CA SER A 73 -0.58 -11.24 2.02
C SER A 73 -0.29 -11.06 3.51
N GLY A 74 0.46 -11.98 4.13
CA GLY A 74 0.85 -11.90 5.54
C GLY A 74 1.72 -10.67 5.88
N ASN A 75 2.56 -10.20 4.95
CA ASN A 75 3.37 -8.99 5.16
C ASN A 75 2.51 -7.73 5.08
N LYS A 76 1.51 -7.71 4.17
CA LYS A 76 0.53 -6.63 4.07
C LYS A 76 -0.31 -6.57 5.35
N ASP A 77 -0.80 -7.71 5.83
CA ASP A 77 -1.56 -7.82 7.08
C ASP A 77 -0.74 -7.33 8.28
N LYS A 78 0.55 -7.67 8.35
CA LYS A 78 1.42 -7.19 9.42
C LYS A 78 1.56 -5.67 9.41
N ALA A 79 1.76 -5.06 8.24
CA ALA A 79 1.87 -3.61 8.12
C ALA A 79 0.54 -2.90 8.46
N TRP A 80 -0.58 -3.41 7.96
CA TRP A 80 -1.91 -2.87 8.27
C TRP A 80 -2.28 -3.04 9.74
N ARG A 81 -1.87 -4.15 10.35
CA ARG A 81 -2.04 -4.39 11.78
C ARG A 81 -1.27 -3.37 12.62
N GLN A 82 -0.04 -3.02 12.25
CA GLN A 82 0.71 -1.96 12.94
C GLN A 82 -0.02 -0.61 12.89
N LEU A 83 -0.64 -0.27 11.77
CA LEU A 83 -1.50 0.91 11.65
C LEU A 83 -2.76 0.80 12.51
N LEU A 84 -3.40 -0.37 12.53
CA LEU A 84 -4.60 -0.65 13.31
C LEU A 84 -4.35 -0.67 14.82
N GLU A 85 -3.15 -1.02 15.27
CA GLU A 85 -2.77 -1.15 16.68
C GLU A 85 -2.17 0.14 17.27
N LEU A 86 -2.04 1.22 16.49
CA LEU A 86 -1.64 2.52 17.01
C LEU A 86 -2.59 2.98 18.12
N SER A 87 -2.01 3.42 19.23
CA SER A 87 -2.74 3.68 20.48
C SER A 87 -3.72 4.85 20.39
N THR A 88 -3.43 5.84 19.55
CA THR A 88 -4.26 7.04 19.41
C THR A 88 -4.59 7.32 17.95
N ASP A 89 -5.71 8.01 17.75
CA ASP A 89 -6.14 8.39 16.40
C ASP A 89 -5.24 9.48 15.81
N ASP A 90 -4.63 10.34 16.64
CA ASP A 90 -3.62 11.31 16.22
C ASP A 90 -2.37 10.63 15.63
N MET A 91 -1.94 9.49 16.18
CA MET A 91 -0.86 8.70 15.59
C MET A 91 -1.26 8.12 14.22
N VAL A 92 -2.51 7.67 14.06
CA VAL A 92 -3.03 7.18 12.78
C VAL A 92 -3.07 8.29 11.75
N ILE A 93 -3.59 9.46 12.13
CA ILE A 93 -3.64 10.66 11.26
C ILE A 93 -2.23 11.10 10.89
N ALA A 94 -1.28 11.09 11.83
CA ALA A 94 0.11 11.45 11.56
C ALA A 94 0.75 10.50 10.53
N VAL A 95 0.52 9.19 10.64
CA VAL A 95 1.02 8.20 9.67
C VAL A 95 0.33 8.35 8.32
N TYR A 96 -0.98 8.61 8.31
CA TYR A 96 -1.75 8.88 7.10
C TYR A 96 -1.21 10.11 6.34
N ASN A 97 -1.00 11.22 7.03
CA ASN A 97 -0.44 12.44 6.44
C ASN A 97 1.01 12.23 5.97
N ALA A 98 1.84 11.56 6.78
CA ALA A 98 3.22 11.24 6.40
C ALA A 98 3.29 10.36 5.15
N PHE A 99 2.43 9.34 5.05
CA PHE A 99 2.32 8.50 3.87
C PHE A 99 1.88 9.30 2.64
N ASN A 100 0.81 10.09 2.76
CA ASN A 100 0.26 10.83 1.62
C ASN A 100 1.23 11.90 1.11
N SER A 101 1.91 12.59 2.03
CA SER A 101 2.92 13.59 1.70
C SER A 101 4.08 12.99 0.87
N LYS A 102 4.56 11.81 1.27
CA LYS A 102 5.66 11.10 0.59
C LYS A 102 5.23 10.36 -0.68
N TYR A 103 4.17 9.57 -0.58
CA TYR A 103 3.83 8.51 -1.53
C TYR A 103 2.47 8.71 -2.21
N GLY A 104 1.68 9.69 -1.79
CA GLY A 104 0.36 9.95 -2.39
C GLY A 104 0.43 10.20 -3.91
N LYS A 105 1.55 10.76 -4.38
CA LYS A 105 1.84 11.02 -5.81
C LYS A 105 2.29 9.77 -6.59
N GLU A 106 2.71 8.70 -5.91
CA GLU A 106 3.22 7.48 -6.54
C GLU A 106 2.11 6.48 -6.90
N GLY A 107 0.88 6.71 -6.45
CA GLY A 107 -0.25 5.82 -6.68
C GLY A 107 -1.56 6.56 -6.84
N LYS A 108 -2.67 5.86 -6.61
CA LYS A 108 -4.02 6.38 -6.89
C LYS A 108 -4.58 7.30 -5.79
N GLY A 109 -3.74 7.97 -5.02
CA GLY A 109 -4.18 8.91 -3.98
C GLY A 109 -3.81 8.48 -2.57
N SER A 110 -4.76 8.58 -1.64
CA SER A 110 -4.56 8.45 -0.20
C SER A 110 -4.11 7.06 0.23
N LEU A 111 -3.53 6.96 1.44
CA LEU A 111 -3.26 5.68 2.10
C LEU A 111 -4.51 4.78 2.12
N THR A 112 -5.69 5.36 2.36
CA THR A 112 -6.98 4.65 2.31
C THR A 112 -7.20 4.04 0.93
N GLN A 113 -7.01 4.82 -0.14
CA GLN A 113 -7.17 4.34 -1.51
C GLN A 113 -6.14 3.27 -1.87
N TRP A 114 -4.89 3.44 -1.45
CA TRP A 114 -3.84 2.43 -1.63
C TRP A 114 -4.25 1.10 -1.00
N ILE A 115 -4.65 1.09 0.27
CA ILE A 115 -5.10 -0.13 0.95
C ILE A 115 -6.33 -0.72 0.25
N ASN A 116 -7.27 0.14 -0.18
CA ASN A 116 -8.49 -0.29 -0.87
C ASN A 116 -8.18 -1.00 -2.19
N ASP A 117 -7.27 -0.45 -2.98
CA ASP A 117 -6.91 -0.93 -4.32
C ASP A 117 -5.97 -2.15 -4.31
N GLU A 118 -5.42 -2.51 -3.14
CA GLU A 118 -4.58 -3.71 -3.02
C GLU A 118 -5.36 -4.97 -3.38
N TYR A 119 -4.90 -5.65 -4.45
CA TYR A 119 -5.37 -6.98 -4.79
C TYR A 119 -4.85 -7.96 -3.74
N TYR A 120 -5.78 -8.46 -2.94
CA TYR A 120 -5.53 -9.21 -1.72
C TYR A 120 -6.55 -10.33 -1.60
N TYR A 121 -6.06 -11.53 -1.31
CA TYR A 121 -6.90 -12.69 -1.02
C TYR A 121 -6.92 -12.87 0.50
N ASP A 122 -7.99 -12.40 1.15
CA ASP A 122 -8.19 -12.57 2.59
C ASP A 122 -8.63 -13.99 2.86
N PHE A 123 -7.75 -14.80 3.47
CA PHE A 123 -8.12 -16.16 3.83
C PHE A 123 -8.81 -16.23 5.21
N THR A 124 -8.54 -15.31 6.14
CA THR A 124 -9.00 -15.45 7.54
C THR A 124 -8.92 -14.21 8.45
N SER A 125 -8.23 -13.11 8.09
CA SER A 125 -7.81 -12.11 9.09
C SER A 125 -8.76 -10.90 9.20
N GLY A 126 -9.41 -10.51 8.10
CA GLY A 126 -10.28 -9.33 8.04
C GLY A 126 -9.53 -8.02 8.33
N ILE A 127 -8.19 -8.03 8.33
CA ILE A 127 -7.36 -6.89 8.75
C ILE A 127 -7.53 -5.72 7.79
N LYS A 128 -7.57 -5.98 6.47
CA LYS A 128 -7.84 -4.97 5.45
C LYS A 128 -9.15 -4.22 5.75
N THR A 129 -10.22 -4.95 6.04
CA THR A 129 -11.52 -4.36 6.37
C THR A 129 -11.45 -3.54 7.66
N LYS A 130 -10.82 -4.06 8.71
CA LYS A 130 -10.68 -3.36 10.00
C LYS A 130 -9.90 -2.05 9.88
N VAL A 131 -8.77 -2.06 9.16
CA VAL A 131 -7.95 -0.86 8.97
C VAL A 131 -8.67 0.17 8.11
N LEU A 132 -9.36 -0.25 7.04
CA LEU A 132 -10.17 0.65 6.22
C LEU A 132 -11.33 1.25 7.02
N THR A 133 -12.00 0.47 7.87
CA THR A 133 -13.05 0.98 8.76
C THR A 133 -12.49 2.01 9.73
N ARG A 134 -11.31 1.76 10.34
CA ARG A 134 -10.67 2.73 11.25
C ARG A 134 -10.36 4.06 10.53
N LEU A 135 -9.76 4.01 9.36
CA LEU A 135 -9.45 5.20 8.56
C LEU A 135 -10.71 5.98 8.19
N ARG A 136 -11.77 5.29 7.74
CA ARG A 136 -13.06 5.91 7.39
C ARG A 136 -13.76 6.53 8.59
N ASN A 137 -13.70 5.91 9.77
CA ASN A 137 -14.26 6.48 10.99
C ASN A 137 -13.58 7.81 11.37
N LEU A 138 -12.29 7.95 11.03
CA LEU A 138 -11.52 9.19 11.17
C LEU A 138 -11.69 10.16 9.99
N ARG A 139 -12.58 9.84 9.04
CA ARG A 139 -12.84 10.62 7.82
C ARG A 139 -11.58 10.77 6.93
N LEU A 140 -10.69 9.78 6.97
CA LEU A 140 -9.48 9.71 6.15
C LEU A 140 -9.81 8.94 4.86
N THR A 141 -10.00 9.65 3.76
CA THR A 141 -10.43 9.10 2.47
C THR A 141 -9.41 9.30 1.37
#